data_AF-A0A950HD47-F1
#
_entry.id   AF-A0A950HD47-F1
#
_cell.length_a   1.000
_cell.length_b   1.000
_cell.length_c   1.000
_cell.angle_alpha   90.00
_cell.angle_beta   90.00
_cell.angle_gamma   90.00
#
_symmetry.space_group_name_H-M   'P 1'
#
loop_
_entity.id
_entity.type
_entity.pdbx_description
1 polymer ?
#
loop_
_entity_poly.entity_id
_entity_poly.type
_entity_poly.pdbx_seq_one_letter_code
_entity_poly.pdbx_strand_id
1 'polypeptide(L)'
;MDSERPTVAVTGVSGHLGLHLLPKLGGFSVLGIDVQPPQTDRALRFVRMDLGREESCRELYHLLRETHAVAVIHLAFVLDQVRMGVLDLDRMWQINVAGTARVMEAITEVNRDQVTV
;
A
#
# COMPACT_ATOMS: atom_id res chain seq x y z
N MET A 1 -1.56 23.70 19.31
CA MET A 1 -1.87 23.25 17.95
C MET A 1 -1.45 21.80 17.90
N ASP A 2 -2.39 20.86 18.01
CA ASP A 2 -2.05 19.46 17.76
C ASP A 2 -1.61 19.39 16.31
N SER A 3 -0.32 19.14 16.09
CA SER A 3 0.19 18.85 14.75
C SER A 3 -0.55 17.61 14.28
N GLU A 4 -1.29 17.74 13.19
CA GLU A 4 -1.95 16.61 12.54
C GLU A 4 -0.88 15.54 12.26
N ARG A 5 -1.14 14.30 12.68
CA ARG A 5 -0.14 13.24 12.54
C ARG A 5 0.12 12.99 11.05
N PRO A 6 1.39 12.96 10.61
CA PRO A 6 1.70 12.72 9.20
C PRO A 6 1.09 11.39 8.73
N THR A 7 0.56 11.38 7.51
CA THR A 7 -0.07 10.20 6.92
C THR A 7 0.98 9.27 6.33
N VAL A 8 0.93 7.98 6.66
CA VAL A 8 1.74 6.93 6.03
C VAL A 8 0.82 5.93 5.35
N ALA A 9 1.06 5.70 4.05
CA ALA A 9 0.37 4.68 3.29
C ALA A 9 1.07 3.32 3.46
N VAL A 10 0.32 2.25 3.70
CA VAL A 10 0.84 0.88 3.84
C VAL A 10 0.08 -0.04 2.90
N THR A 11 0.74 -0.55 1.85
CA THR A 11 0.16 -1.59 1.00
C THR A 11 0.37 -2.96 1.65
N GLY A 12 -0.53 -3.92 1.41
CA GLY A 12 -0.43 -5.24 2.06
C GLY A 12 -0.60 -5.16 3.58
N VAL A 13 -1.34 -4.15 4.07
CA VAL A 13 -1.48 -3.86 5.51
C VAL A 13 -2.10 -5.01 6.31
N SER A 14 -2.87 -5.87 5.64
CA SER A 14 -3.57 -7.01 6.25
C SER A 14 -2.70 -8.27 6.27
N GLY A 15 -1.57 -8.25 5.55
CA GLY A 15 -0.58 -9.31 5.57
C GLY A 15 0.17 -9.39 6.90
N HIS A 16 0.90 -10.50 7.08
CA HIS A 16 1.66 -10.77 8.30
C HIS A 16 2.58 -9.60 8.69
N LEU A 17 3.35 -9.06 7.74
CA LEU A 17 4.25 -7.93 8.00
C LEU A 17 3.48 -6.64 8.34
N GLY A 18 2.37 -6.38 7.66
CA GLY A 18 1.52 -5.21 7.92
C GLY A 18 0.99 -5.20 9.35
N LEU A 19 0.41 -6.32 9.81
CA LEU A 19 -0.12 -6.45 11.17
C LEU A 19 0.96 -6.31 12.26
N HIS A 20 2.20 -6.75 11.98
CA HIS A 20 3.34 -6.56 12.91
C HIS A 20 3.91 -5.14 12.88
N LEU A 21 3.75 -4.43 11.78
CA LEU A 21 4.19 -3.05 11.60
C LEU A 21 3.24 -2.06 12.27
N LEU A 22 1.92 -2.26 12.16
CA LEU A 22 0.91 -1.31 12.65
C LEU A 22 1.14 -0.79 14.09
N PRO A 23 1.47 -1.63 15.09
CA PRO A 23 1.73 -1.15 16.45
C PRO A 23 2.93 -0.18 16.56
N LYS A 24 3.84 -0.19 15.58
CA LYS A 24 5.05 0.66 15.55
C LYS A 24 4.79 2.02 14.90
N LEU A 25 3.63 2.23 14.28
CA LEU A 25 3.27 3.46 13.57
C LEU A 25 2.45 4.44 14.43
N GLY A 26 2.52 4.36 15.77
CA GLY A 26 1.69 5.15 16.68
C GLY A 26 1.81 6.68 16.55
N GLY A 27 2.90 7.19 15.96
CA GLY A 27 3.10 8.61 15.66
C GLY A 27 2.48 9.09 14.33
N PHE A 28 1.85 8.20 13.56
CA PHE A 28 1.36 8.47 12.21
C PHE A 28 -0.15 8.25 12.10
N SER A 29 -0.77 8.91 11.13
CA SER A 29 -2.09 8.54 10.63
C SER A 29 -1.90 7.44 9.59
N VAL A 30 -2.44 6.24 9.82
CA VAL A 30 -2.21 5.11 8.90
C VAL A 30 -3.30 5.04 7.86
N LEU A 31 -2.90 5.07 6.59
CA LEU A 31 -3.71 4.71 5.44
C LEU A 31 -3.35 3.28 5.01
N GLY A 32 -4.19 2.31 5.35
CA GLY A 32 -4.00 0.91 4.99
C GLY A 32 -4.63 0.57 3.65
N ILE A 33 -3.88 -0.10 2.78
CA ILE A 33 -4.29 -0.48 1.42
C ILE A 33 -4.11 -1.99 1.26
N ASP A 34 -5.19 -2.71 0.97
CA ASP A 34 -5.16 -4.15 0.74
C ASP A 34 -6.46 -4.62 0.05
N VAL A 35 -6.53 -5.87 -0.41
CA VAL A 35 -7.77 -6.46 -0.96
C VAL A 35 -8.76 -6.88 0.13
N GLN A 36 -8.27 -7.09 1.35
CA GLN A 36 -9.05 -7.44 2.54
C GLN A 36 -8.71 -6.51 3.70
N PRO A 37 -9.67 -6.15 4.59
CA PRO A 37 -9.37 -5.31 5.74
C PRO A 37 -8.47 -6.05 6.76
N PRO A 38 -7.58 -5.32 7.49
CA PRO A 38 -6.71 -5.94 8.48
C PRO A 38 -7.50 -6.36 9.72
N GLN A 39 -7.17 -7.52 10.28
CA GLN A 39 -7.74 -7.98 11.55
C GLN A 39 -6.98 -7.33 12.71
N THR A 40 -7.38 -6.13 13.08
CA THR A 40 -6.69 -5.33 14.10
C THR A 40 -7.66 -4.36 14.79
N ASP A 41 -7.39 -4.06 16.06
CA ASP A 41 -8.11 -3.03 16.82
C ASP A 41 -7.48 -1.64 16.67
N ARG A 42 -6.40 -1.52 15.87
CA ARG A 42 -5.73 -0.24 15.61
C ARG A 42 -6.55 0.60 14.64
N ALA A 43 -6.78 1.85 15.01
CA ALA A 43 -7.43 2.81 14.13
C ALA A 43 -6.55 3.09 12.89
N LEU A 44 -7.12 2.87 11.70
CA LEU A 44 -6.53 3.23 10.42
C LEU A 44 -7.63 3.52 9.40
N ARG A 45 -7.34 4.35 8.40
CA ARG A 45 -8.21 4.50 7.23
C ARG A 45 -7.91 3.35 6.28
N PHE A 46 -8.89 2.47 6.03
CA PHE A 46 -8.72 1.36 5.11
C PHE A 46 -9.27 1.70 3.72
N VAL A 47 -8.49 1.38 2.68
CA VAL A 47 -8.90 1.45 1.28
C VAL A 47 -8.70 0.08 0.65
N ARG A 48 -9.78 -0.46 0.07
CA ARG A 48 -9.69 -1.69 -0.70
C ARG A 48 -9.08 -1.41 -2.07
N MET A 49 -7.97 -2.05 -2.41
CA MET A 49 -7.32 -1.90 -3.71
C MET A 49 -6.59 -3.18 -4.09
N ASP A 50 -6.70 -3.60 -5.35
CA ASP A 50 -5.95 -4.73 -5.90
C ASP A 50 -4.84 -4.21 -6.82
N LEU A 51 -3.59 -4.25 -6.34
CA LEU A 51 -2.42 -3.79 -7.09
C LEU A 51 -2.07 -4.68 -8.30
N GLY A 52 -2.71 -5.84 -8.44
CA GLY A 52 -2.62 -6.67 -9.64
C GLY A 52 -3.38 -6.08 -10.83
N ARG A 53 -4.26 -5.10 -10.61
CA ARG A 53 -5.10 -4.49 -11.63
C ARG A 53 -4.49 -3.19 -12.15
N GLU A 54 -4.65 -2.89 -13.44
CA GLU A 54 -4.01 -1.73 -14.08
C GLU A 54 -4.53 -0.39 -13.53
N GLU A 55 -5.83 -0.32 -13.24
CA GLU A 55 -6.51 0.83 -12.65
C GLU A 55 -5.92 1.25 -11.29
N SER A 56 -5.27 0.33 -10.58
CA SER A 56 -4.72 0.58 -9.24
C SER A 56 -3.66 1.68 -9.24
N CYS A 57 -2.93 1.88 -10.36
CA CYS A 57 -1.95 2.94 -10.47
C CYS A 57 -2.59 4.32 -10.34
N ARG A 58 -3.68 4.53 -11.09
CA ARG A 58 -4.43 5.79 -11.09
C ARG A 58 -5.16 6.00 -9.77
N GLU A 59 -5.77 4.95 -9.23
CA GLU A 59 -6.44 5.01 -7.93
C GLU A 59 -5.44 5.37 -6.81
N LEU A 60 -4.26 4.76 -6.80
CA LEU A 60 -3.22 5.06 -5.83
C LEU A 60 -2.68 6.48 -6.00
N TYR A 61 -2.48 6.96 -7.23
CA TYR A 61 -2.09 8.35 -7.49
C TYR A 61 -3.07 9.34 -6.86
N HIS A 62 -4.38 9.19 -7.12
CA HIS A 62 -5.39 10.06 -6.55
C HIS A 62 -5.41 9.97 -5.03
N LEU A 63 -5.31 8.75 -4.48
CA LEU A 63 -5.30 8.51 -3.05
C LEU A 63 -4.10 9.18 -2.35
N LEU A 64 -2.88 9.04 -2.90
CA LEU A 64 -1.68 9.68 -2.35
C LEU A 64 -1.79 11.21 -2.42
N ARG A 65 -2.32 11.74 -3.53
CA ARG A 65 -2.52 13.18 -3.73
C ARG A 65 -3.54 13.77 -2.75
N GLU A 66 -4.66 13.09 -2.53
CA GLU A 66 -5.71 13.53 -1.61
C GLU A 66 -5.31 13.45 -0.14
N THR A 67 -4.51 12.44 0.22
CA THR A 67 -4.15 12.17 1.62
C THR A 67 -2.85 12.82 2.05
N HIS A 68 -2.09 13.39 1.11
CA HIS A 68 -0.76 13.95 1.34
C HIS A 68 0.14 12.97 2.13
N ALA A 69 0.09 11.69 1.77
CA ALA A 69 0.90 10.67 2.43
C ALA A 69 2.39 11.04 2.30
N VAL A 70 3.07 11.18 3.44
CA VAL A 70 4.48 11.59 3.48
C VAL A 70 5.44 10.42 3.24
N ALA A 71 4.94 9.19 3.37
CA ALA A 71 5.68 7.97 3.08
C ALA A 71 4.75 6.85 2.61
N VAL A 72 5.31 5.95 1.82
CA VAL A 72 4.66 4.70 1.38
C VAL A 72 5.51 3.52 1.84
N ILE A 73 4.89 2.58 2.53
CA ILE A 73 5.48 1.30 2.93
C ILE A 73 4.82 0.22 2.09
N HIS A 74 5.55 -0.28 1.09
CA HIS A 74 5.02 -1.26 0.15
C HIS A 74 5.25 -2.69 0.65
N LEU A 75 4.22 -3.32 1.24
CA LEU A 75 4.27 -4.70 1.74
C LEU A 75 3.34 -5.65 0.96
N ALA A 76 2.67 -5.17 -0.08
CA ALA A 76 1.83 -6.00 -0.91
C ALA A 76 2.68 -6.96 -1.76
N PHE A 77 2.59 -8.25 -1.44
CA PHE A 77 3.13 -9.32 -2.26
C PHE A 77 2.30 -10.59 -2.07
N VAL A 78 2.42 -11.50 -3.04
CA VAL A 78 1.92 -12.86 -2.95
C VAL A 78 3.08 -13.82 -3.13
N LEU A 79 3.18 -14.78 -2.21
CA LEU A 79 3.98 -15.99 -2.38
C LEU A 79 3.01 -17.14 -2.45
N ASP A 80 2.89 -17.77 -3.62
CA ASP A 80 2.09 -18.99 -3.71
C ASP A 80 2.94 -20.17 -3.23
N GLN A 81 2.64 -20.66 -2.02
CA GLN A 81 3.19 -21.93 -1.56
C GLN A 81 2.46 -23.01 -2.35
N VAL A 82 3.20 -23.94 -2.95
CA VAL A 82 2.72 -25.05 -3.77
C VAL A 82 1.66 -25.88 -3.01
N ARG A 83 0.41 -25.41 -2.94
CA ARG A 83 -0.68 -26.08 -2.22
C ARG A 83 -1.28 -27.20 -3.06
N MET A 84 -1.12 -27.14 -4.38
CA MET A 84 -1.70 -28.09 -5.36
C MET A 84 -0.75 -28.44 -6.52
N GLY A 85 0.56 -28.18 -6.41
CA GLY A 85 1.54 -28.57 -7.45
C GLY A 85 1.75 -27.56 -8.60
N VAL A 86 0.98 -26.47 -8.65
CA VAL A 86 1.13 -25.43 -9.69
C VAL A 86 1.39 -24.08 -9.02
N LEU A 87 2.46 -23.41 -9.43
CA LEU A 87 2.75 -22.02 -9.09
C LEU A 87 1.92 -21.11 -10.01
N ASP A 88 1.06 -20.27 -9.45
CA ASP A 88 0.40 -19.21 -10.21
C ASP A 88 1.38 -18.04 -10.46
N LEU A 89 2.30 -18.27 -11.40
CA LEU A 89 3.35 -17.33 -11.77
C LEU A 89 2.77 -16.03 -12.34
N ASP A 90 1.67 -16.10 -13.07
CA ASP A 90 1.02 -14.93 -13.65
C ASP A 90 0.48 -14.03 -12.56
N ARG A 91 -0.22 -14.59 -11.56
CA ARG A 91 -0.70 -13.81 -10.41
C ARG A 91 0.45 -13.22 -9.59
N MET A 92 1.50 -14.00 -9.34
CA MET A 92 2.68 -13.50 -8.63
C MET A 92 3.36 -12.36 -9.40
N TRP A 93 3.49 -12.48 -10.72
CA TRP A 93 4.07 -11.42 -11.55
C TRP A 93 3.20 -10.17 -11.56
N GLN A 94 1.88 -10.32 -11.73
CA GLN A 94 0.94 -9.19 -11.76
C GLN A 94 0.95 -8.39 -10.46
N ILE A 95 1.05 -9.06 -9.31
CA ILE A 95 1.04 -8.40 -8.02
C ILE A 95 2.44 -7.90 -7.62
N ASN A 96 3.45 -8.77 -7.67
CA ASN A 96 4.76 -8.46 -7.09
C ASN A 96 5.59 -7.57 -8.03
N VAL A 97 5.50 -7.77 -9.34
CA VAL A 97 6.30 -7.04 -10.33
C VAL A 97 5.52 -5.87 -10.87
N ALA A 98 4.41 -6.14 -11.57
CA ALA A 98 3.61 -5.08 -12.16
C ALA A 98 2.96 -4.20 -11.09
N GLY A 99 2.47 -4.76 -9.99
CA GLY A 99 1.94 -3.99 -8.87
C GLY A 99 2.98 -3.08 -8.21
N THR A 100 4.22 -3.53 -8.06
CA THR A 100 5.32 -2.65 -7.58
C THR A 100 5.59 -1.52 -8.57
N ALA A 101 5.63 -1.79 -9.88
CA ALA A 101 5.79 -0.74 -10.88
C ALA A 101 4.66 0.30 -10.82
N ARG A 102 3.41 -0.13 -10.65
CA ARG A 102 2.25 0.77 -10.46
C ARG A 102 2.37 1.63 -9.21
N VAL A 103 2.89 1.08 -8.11
CA VAL A 103 3.17 1.84 -6.88
C VAL A 103 4.24 2.89 -7.13
N MET A 104 5.34 2.52 -7.78
CA MET A 104 6.42 3.45 -8.09
C MET A 104 5.95 4.57 -9.01
N GLU A 105 5.19 4.25 -10.07
CA GLU A 105 4.62 5.24 -10.98
C GLU A 105 3.71 6.23 -10.25
N ALA A 106 2.79 5.74 -9.39
CA ALA A 106 1.91 6.60 -8.62
C ALA A 106 2.69 7.55 -7.67
N ILE A 107 3.77 7.06 -7.05
CA ILE A 107 4.67 7.87 -6.22
C ILE A 107 5.40 8.90 -7.08
N THR A 108 5.89 8.53 -8.25
CA THR A 108 6.54 9.46 -9.18
C THR A 108 5.58 10.56 -9.61
N GLU A 109 4.36 10.22 -10.01
CA GLU A 109 3.38 11.17 -10.48
C GLU A 109 2.90 12.15 -9.40
N VAL A 110 2.73 11.70 -8.16
CA VAL A 110 2.33 12.62 -7.06
C VAL A 110 3.45 13.59 -6.66
N ASN A 111 4.70 13.26 -6.96
CA ASN A 111 5.87 14.07 -6.63
C ASN A 111 6.45 14.86 -7.82
N ARG A 112 5.94 14.65 -9.05
CA ARG A 112 6.49 15.19 -10.30
C ARG A 112 6.70 16.71 -10.28
N ASP A 113 5.79 17.45 -9.66
CA ASP A 113 5.80 18.92 -9.63
C ASP A 113 6.17 19.50 -8.25
N GLN A 114 6.67 18.66 -7.33
CA GLN A 114 7.11 19.17 -6.03
C GLN A 114 8.48 19.83 -6.16
N VAL A 115 8.56 21.10 -5.77
CA VAL A 115 9.84 21.82 -5.68
C VAL A 115 10.63 21.24 -4.50
N THR A 116 11.73 20.55 -4.78
CA THR A 116 12.69 20.14 -3.76
C THR A 116 13.33 21.40 -3.18
N VAL A 117 12.99 21.75 -1.93
CA VAL A 117 13.61 22.85 -1.17
C VAL A 117 14.85 22.35 -0.45
#